data_AF-A0A916A9Q6-F1
#
_entry.id   AF-A0A916A9Q6-F1
#
_cell.length_a   1.000
_cell.length_b   1.000
_cell.length_c   1.000
_cell.angle_alpha   90.00
_cell.angle_beta   90.00
_cell.angle_gamma   90.00
#
_symmetry.space_group_name_H-M   'P 1'
#
loop_
_entity.id
_entity.type
_entity.pdbx_description
1 polymer ?
#
loop_
_entity_poly.entity_id
_entity_poly.type
_entity_poly.pdbx_seq_one_letter_code
_entity_poly.pdbx_strand_id
1 'polypeptide(L)' 'MKNVTVTMEDSVADWARMEAARRNTSVSRLVGELLAEKMRHDDAYERAMREALEFEPLPFTGPYGSREDIYAERLNRFR' A
#
# COMPACT_ATOMS: atom_id res chain seq x y z
N MET A 1 -25.15 7.21 1.27
CA MET A 1 -24.31 6.65 2.37
C MET A 1 -25.17 5.74 3.23
N LYS A 2 -24.58 4.71 3.85
CA LYS A 2 -25.26 3.85 4.83
C LYS A 2 -24.80 4.27 6.23
N ASN A 3 -25.71 4.29 7.20
CA ASN A 3 -25.37 4.59 8.60
C ASN A 3 -24.92 3.32 9.30
N VAL A 4 -23.82 3.40 10.04
CA VAL A 4 -23.25 2.27 10.79
C VAL A 4 -23.01 2.74 12.22
N THR A 5 -23.48 1.98 13.19
CA THR A 5 -23.17 2.18 14.60
C THR A 5 -21.87 1.44 14.92
N VAL A 6 -20.91 2.14 15.50
CA VAL A 6 -19.60 1.61 15.89
C VAL A 6 -19.40 1.79 17.38
N THR A 7 -18.85 0.76 18.03
CA THR A 7 -18.43 0.82 19.43
C THR A 7 -16.91 1.00 19.47
N MET A 8 -16.43 1.87 20.35
CA MET A 8 -15.01 2.14 20.56
C MET A 8 -14.79 2.54 22.02
N GLU A 9 -13.55 2.47 22.48
CA GLU A 9 -13.18 2.97 23.80
C GLU A 9 -13.39 4.49 23.88
N ASP A 10 -13.73 5.00 25.06
CA ASP A 10 -14.00 6.43 25.27
C ASP A 10 -12.81 7.31 24.86
N SER A 11 -11.59 6.87 25.17
CA SER A 11 -10.33 7.52 24.79
C SER A 11 -10.19 7.67 23.26
N VAL A 12 -10.59 6.64 22.52
CA VAL A 12 -10.56 6.63 21.05
C VAL A 12 -11.62 7.56 20.48
N ALA A 13 -12.82 7.58 21.06
CA ALA A 13 -13.90 8.49 20.65
C ALA A 13 -13.50 9.96 20.84
N ASP A 14 -12.87 10.30 21.96
CA ASP A 14 -12.39 11.65 22.24
C ASP A 14 -11.27 12.07 21.30
N TRP A 15 -10.31 11.18 21.06
CA TRP A 15 -9.27 11.42 20.07
C TRP A 15 -9.86 11.67 18.68
N ALA A 16 -10.82 10.85 18.25
CA ALA A 16 -11.45 10.98 16.93
C ALA A 16 -12.19 12.32 16.78
N ARG A 17 -12.85 12.81 17.84
CA ARG A 17 -13.50 14.14 17.84
C ARG A 17 -12.47 15.26 17.69
N MET A 18 -11.39 15.21 18.47
CA MET A 18 -10.32 16.21 18.39
C MET A 18 -9.64 16.22 17.03
N GLU A 19 -9.35 15.04 16.48
CA GLU A 19 -8.74 14.89 15.17
C GLU A 19 -9.67 15.39 14.06
N ALA A 20 -10.96 15.08 14.15
CA ALA A 20 -11.95 15.58 13.21
C ALA A 20 -12.03 17.11 13.24
N ALA A 21 -12.06 17.71 14.44
CA ALA A 21 -12.04 19.16 14.60
C ALA A 21 -10.77 19.79 14.02
N ARG A 22 -9.59 19.21 14.27
CA ARG A 22 -8.30 19.69 13.74
C ARG A 22 -8.29 19.72 12.21
N ARG A 23 -8.92 18.74 11.56
CA ARG A 23 -9.01 18.64 10.10
C ARG A 23 -10.24 19.37 9.52
N ASN A 24 -10.97 20.11 10.33
CA ASN A 24 -12.24 20.77 9.95
C ASN A 24 -13.22 19.79 9.26
N THR A 25 -13.29 18.57 9.80
CA THR A 25 -14.06 17.44 9.30
C THR A 25 -14.96 16.92 10.44
N SER A 26 -15.69 15.84 10.20
CA SER A 26 -16.62 15.21 11.13
C SER A 26 -16.12 13.81 11.40
N VAL A 27 -16.41 13.28 12.58
CA VAL A 27 -15.96 11.94 12.98
C VAL A 27 -16.40 10.88 11.96
N SER A 28 -17.65 10.93 11.49
CA SER A 28 -18.13 9.96 10.50
C SER A 28 -17.38 10.02 9.18
N ARG A 29 -16.99 11.21 8.71
CA ARG A 29 -16.20 11.38 7.48
C ARG A 29 -14.77 10.89 7.69
N LEU A 30 -14.14 11.27 8.80
CA LEU A 30 -12.80 10.83 9.18
C LEU A 30 -12.71 9.30 9.24
N VAL A 31 -13.66 8.65 9.93
CA VAL A 31 -13.70 7.18 10.02
C VAL A 31 -13.94 6.55 8.65
N GLY A 32 -14.83 7.11 7.84
CA GLY A 32 -15.06 6.63 6.48
C GLY A 32 -13.82 6.71 5.59
N GLU A 33 -13.07 7.80 5.67
CA GLU A 33 -11.80 7.99 4.94
C GLU A 33 -10.73 6.98 5.38
N LEU A 34 -10.57 6.78 6.69
CA LEU A 34 -9.65 5.79 7.25
C LEU A 34 -10.00 4.36 6.81
N LEU A 35 -11.28 4.00 6.80
CA LEU A 35 -11.73 2.70 6.31
C LEU A 35 -11.47 2.54 4.81
N ALA A 36 -11.75 3.56 4.01
CA ALA A 36 -11.47 3.53 2.57
C ALA A 36 -9.97 3.40 2.28
N GLU A 37 -9.11 4.04 3.07
CA GLU A 37 -7.66 3.89 2.98
C GLU A 37 -7.21 2.47 3.31
N LYS A 38 -7.71 1.91 4.42
CA LYS A 38 -7.42 0.51 4.81
C LYS A 38 -7.84 -0.47 3.71
N MET A 39 -9.04 -0.31 3.17
CA MET A 39 -9.53 -1.14 2.07
C MET A 39 -8.59 -1.09 0.87
N ARG A 40 -8.17 0.10 0.41
CA ARG A 40 -7.24 0.22 -0.73
C ARG A 40 -5.90 -0.46 -0.48
N HIS A 41 -5.37 -0.33 0.74
CA HIS A 41 -4.08 -0.90 1.10
C HIS A 41 -4.14 -2.44 1.15
N ASP A 42 -5.18 -3.00 1.76
CA ASP A 42 -5.36 -4.45 1.83
C ASP A 42 -5.50 -5.06 0.43
N ASP A 43 -6.30 -4.41 -0.41
CA ASP A 43 -6.52 -4.82 -1.80
C ASP A 43 -5.23 -4.73 -2.64
N ALA A 44 -4.36 -3.74 -2.37
CA ALA A 44 -3.07 -3.61 -3.04
C ALA A 44 -2.09 -4.71 -2.63
N TYR A 45 -2.04 -5.05 -1.34
CA TYR A 45 -1.22 -6.14 -0.86
C TYR A 45 -1.70 -7.48 -1.43
N GLU A 46 -3.00 -7.76 -1.36
CA GLU A 46 -3.56 -9.01 -1.89
C GLU A 46 -3.35 -9.15 -3.40
N ARG A 47 -3.48 -8.06 -4.17
CA ARG A 47 -3.12 -8.04 -5.60
C ARG A 47 -1.65 -8.35 -5.83
N ALA A 48 -0.75 -7.65 -5.14
CA ALA A 48 0.70 -7.87 -5.31
C ALA A 48 1.11 -9.29 -4.90
N MET A 49 0.52 -9.83 -3.83
CA MET A 49 0.71 -11.21 -3.41
C MET A 49 0.24 -12.20 -4.48
N ARG A 50 -0.94 -11.98 -5.07
CA ARG A 50 -1.46 -12.83 -6.15
C ARG A 50 -0.56 -12.80 -7.37
N GLU A 51 -0.18 -11.61 -7.84
CA GLU A 51 0.74 -11.45 -8.97
C GLU A 51 2.09 -12.13 -8.72
N ALA A 52 2.63 -12.03 -7.50
CA ALA A 52 3.89 -12.68 -7.14
C ALA A 52 3.78 -14.22 -7.11
N LEU A 53 2.63 -14.77 -6.69
CA LEU A 53 2.38 -16.22 -6.70
C LEU A 53 2.09 -16.77 -8.11
N GLU A 54 1.49 -15.96 -8.97
CA GLU A 54 1.23 -16.28 -10.38
C GLU A 54 2.46 -16.07 -11.27
N PHE A 55 3.53 -15.45 -10.75
CA PHE A 55 4.73 -15.19 -11.52
C PHE A 55 5.40 -16.49 -11.99
N GLU A 56 5.29 -16.76 -13.28
CA GLU A 56 6.11 -17.77 -13.93
C GLU A 56 7.48 -17.18 -14.27
N PRO A 57 8.59 -17.89 -13.95
CA PRO A 57 9.92 -17.45 -14.32
C PRO A 57 10.01 -17.21 -15.82
N LEU A 58 10.56 -16.07 -16.22
CA LEU A 58 10.84 -15.82 -17.62
C LEU A 58 11.84 -16.89 -18.13
N PRO A 59 11.50 -17.63 -19.19
CA PRO A 59 12.39 -18.66 -19.72
C PRO A 59 13.67 -17.98 -20.22
N PHE A 60 14.79 -18.30 -19.57
CA PHE A 60 16.12 -17.84 -19.97
C PHE A 60 16.89 -18.99 -20.57
N THR A 61 17.28 -18.85 -21.85
CA THR A 61 17.99 -19.87 -22.62
C THR A 61 19.44 -19.50 -22.92
N GLY A 62 19.91 -18.36 -22.42
CA GLY A 62 21.28 -17.87 -22.61
C GLY A 62 22.24 -18.33 -21.51
N PRO A 63 23.55 -18.12 -21.69
CA PRO A 63 24.50 -18.21 -20.58
C PRO A 63 24.22 -17.07 -19.59
N TYR A 64 24.24 -17.37 -18.28
CA TYR A 64 24.20 -16.33 -17.27
C TYR A 64 25.43 -15.43 -17.44
N GLY A 65 25.22 -14.11 -17.45
CA GLY A 65 26.32 -13.15 -17.47
C GLY A 65 27.20 -13.30 -16.23
N SER A 66 28.52 -13.13 -16.39
CA SER A 66 29.41 -13.00 -15.25
C SER A 66 29.07 -11.72 -14.47
N ARG A 67 29.55 -11.62 -13.22
CA ARG A 67 29.39 -10.40 -12.43
C ARG A 67 29.96 -9.20 -13.19
N GLU A 68 31.09 -9.38 -13.83
CA GLU A 68 31.77 -8.37 -14.65
C GLU A 68 30.91 -7.91 -15.82
N ASP A 69 30.22 -8.83 -16.52
CA ASP A 69 29.32 -8.51 -17.64
C ASP A 69 28.12 -7.66 -17.19
N ILE A 70 27.53 -8.00 -16.03
CA ILE A 70 26.37 -7.28 -15.46
C ILE A 70 26.71 -5.83 -15.09
N TYR A 71 27.92 -5.59 -14.57
CA TYR A 71 28.35 -4.25 -14.15
C TYR A 71 28.97 -3.43 -15.30
N ALA A 72 29.41 -4.05 -16.39
CA ALA A 72 30.02 -3.36 -17.53
C ALA A 72 29.05 -2.36 -18.21
N GLU A 73 27.77 -2.71 -18.35
CA GLU A 73 26.78 -1.81 -18.97
C GLU A 73 26.47 -0.56 -18.12
N ARG A 74 26.63 -0.65 -16.79
CA ARG A 74 26.35 0.48 -15.90
C ARG A 74 27.40 1.58 -16.01
N LEU A 75 28.64 1.24 -16.38
CA LEU A 75 29.74 2.21 -16.52
C LEU A 75 29.64 3.03 -17.82
N ASN A 76 29.03 2.47 -18.88
CA ASN A 76 28.87 3.13 -20.18
C ASN A 76 27.68 4.09 -20.27
N ARG A 77 26.71 4.01 -19.34
CA ARG A 77 25.50 4.89 -19.34
C ARG A 77 25.79 6.32 -18.85
N PHE A 78 26.94 6.57 -18.25
CA PHE A 78 27.33 7.86 -17.67
C PHE A 78 28.49 8.55 -18.43
N ARG A 79 28.75 8.15 -19.67
CA ARG A 79 29.78 8.74 -20.52
C ARG A 79 29.19 9.40 -21.76
#